data_AF-A0A0K2VFC9-F1
#
_entry.id   AF-A0A0K2VFC9-F1
#
_cell.length_a   1.000
_cell.length_b   1.000
_cell.length_c   1.000
_cell.angle_alpha   90.00
_cell.angle_beta   90.00
_cell.angle_gamma   90.00
#
_symmetry.space_group_name_H-M   'P 1'
#
loop_
_entity.id
_entity.type
_entity.pdbx_description
1 polymer ?
#
loop_
_entity_poly.entity_id
_entity_poly.type
_entity_poly.pdbx_seq_one_letter_code
_entity_poly.pdbx_strand_id
1 'polypeptide(L)'
;MRSTIASLFICSTFCVAQRFITESSCEDRNSTECQIFVKEYPSYCFNPSNHHPCAESCGVCKAKCKDYHSACMRDAKILCFDGRDYHCPKMCGNCNVCEDLVHSSLCRKSQDRCKEDPNIRYSCRKTCKICSDDQLCNDAMPDVAYSCSLFERKGYCIHPMYSETMKKMCRKTCWLKLQQ
;
A
#
# COMPACT_ATOMS: atom_id res chain seq x y z
N MET A 1 45.24 -6.85 47.83
CA MET A 1 44.40 -5.77 47.30
C MET A 1 43.98 -6.16 45.88
N ARG A 2 42.69 -5.99 45.57
CA ARG A 2 41.94 -6.75 44.56
C ARG A 2 42.25 -6.30 43.12
N SER A 3 42.59 -7.25 42.25
CA SER A 3 42.52 -7.12 40.79
C SER A 3 41.08 -6.88 40.35
N THR A 4 40.86 -5.88 39.52
CA THR A 4 39.56 -5.63 38.86
C THR A 4 39.69 -6.02 37.39
N ILE A 5 39.08 -7.15 37.03
CA ILE A 5 38.94 -7.63 35.65
C ILE A 5 37.75 -6.86 35.07
N ALA A 6 38.00 -6.05 34.05
CA ALA A 6 36.94 -5.38 33.28
C ALA A 6 36.36 -6.37 32.27
N SER A 7 35.14 -6.85 32.55
CA SER A 7 34.37 -7.70 31.65
C SER A 7 33.86 -6.90 30.45
N LEU A 8 34.41 -7.18 29.26
CA LEU A 8 33.81 -6.77 27.98
C LEU A 8 32.54 -7.61 27.73
N PHE A 9 31.38 -6.97 27.88
CA PHE A 9 30.12 -7.51 27.38
C PHE A 9 30.05 -7.30 25.87
N ILE A 10 30.34 -8.35 25.10
CA ILE A 10 30.04 -8.41 23.67
C ILE A 10 28.54 -8.63 23.55
N CYS A 11 27.80 -7.55 23.29
CA CYS A 11 26.38 -7.59 22.98
C CYS A 11 26.22 -8.06 21.53
N SER A 12 26.20 -9.37 21.31
CA SER A 12 25.83 -10.01 20.05
C SER A 12 24.31 -9.94 19.87
N THR A 13 23.79 -8.74 19.62
CA THR A 13 22.43 -8.58 19.12
C THR A 13 22.35 -9.11 17.70
N PHE A 14 21.83 -10.32 17.56
CA PHE A 14 21.08 -10.72 16.37
C PHE A 14 19.85 -9.80 16.26
N CYS A 15 20.05 -8.57 15.83
CA CYS A 15 18.99 -7.78 15.21
C CYS A 15 18.69 -8.47 13.89
N VAL A 16 17.75 -9.41 13.90
CA VAL A 16 16.99 -9.75 12.69
C VAL A 16 16.22 -8.48 12.35
N ALA A 17 16.88 -7.57 11.64
CA ALA A 17 16.25 -6.39 11.09
C ALA A 17 15.15 -6.93 10.17
N GLN A 18 13.91 -6.89 10.63
CA GLN A 18 12.76 -6.97 9.75
C GLN A 18 12.96 -5.81 8.77
N ARG A 19 13.45 -6.12 7.56
CA ARG A 19 13.60 -5.13 6.50
C ARG A 19 12.18 -4.78 6.05
N PHE A 20 11.64 -3.73 6.65
CA PHE A 20 10.45 -3.07 6.18
C PHE A 20 10.80 -2.32 4.90
N ILE A 21 9.83 -2.18 3.98
CA ILE A 21 9.94 -1.14 2.96
C ILE A 21 9.95 0.19 3.72
N THR A 22 11.03 0.95 3.58
CA THR A 22 11.10 2.33 4.05
C THR A 22 11.22 3.25 2.85
N GLU A 23 11.15 4.55 3.09
CA GLU A 23 11.44 5.54 2.07
C GLU A 23 12.88 5.40 1.51
N SER A 24 13.81 4.95 2.34
CA SER A 24 15.23 4.83 2.03
C SER A 24 15.71 3.42 1.66
N SER A 25 14.85 2.40 1.79
CA SER A 25 15.21 1.00 1.54
C SER A 25 14.01 0.23 0.97
N CYS A 26 14.21 -0.39 -0.18
CA CYS A 26 13.22 -1.24 -0.81
C CYS A 26 13.95 -2.36 -1.55
N GLU A 27 13.96 -3.54 -0.94
CA GLU A 27 14.68 -4.71 -1.39
C GLU A 27 13.85 -5.95 -1.06
N ASP A 28 14.09 -7.05 -1.77
CA ASP A 28 13.51 -8.34 -1.40
C ASP A 28 14.14 -8.85 -0.09
N ARG A 29 13.33 -9.50 0.75
CA ARG A 29 13.81 -10.17 1.96
C ARG A 29 14.71 -11.35 1.62
N ASN A 30 14.34 -12.10 0.59
CA ASN A 30 15.12 -13.21 0.02
C ASN A 30 15.01 -13.15 -1.49
N SER A 31 15.97 -12.48 -2.14
CA SER A 31 15.91 -12.17 -3.58
C SER A 31 15.77 -13.43 -4.45
N THR A 32 16.50 -14.51 -4.15
CA THR A 32 16.43 -15.76 -4.90
C THR A 32 15.04 -16.40 -4.78
N GLU A 33 14.51 -16.49 -3.57
CA GLU A 33 13.19 -17.07 -3.31
C GLU A 33 12.08 -16.24 -3.96
N CYS A 34 12.15 -14.91 -3.82
CA CYS A 34 11.21 -13.99 -4.46
C CYS A 34 11.24 -14.10 -5.99
N GLN A 35 12.42 -14.20 -6.60
CA GLN A 35 12.54 -14.39 -8.05
C GLN A 35 11.89 -15.69 -8.52
N ILE A 36 12.08 -16.79 -7.78
CA ILE A 36 11.44 -18.08 -8.10
C ILE A 36 9.92 -17.97 -7.95
N PHE A 37 9.44 -17.49 -6.81
CA PHE A 37 8.00 -17.37 -6.55
C PHE A 37 7.30 -16.45 -7.55
N VAL A 38 7.85 -15.27 -7.86
CA VAL A 38 7.23 -14.34 -8.80
C VAL A 38 7.23 -14.90 -10.22
N LYS A 39 8.24 -15.69 -10.59
CA LYS A 39 8.31 -16.36 -11.89
C LYS A 39 7.27 -17.47 -12.02
N GLU A 40 7.13 -18.32 -11.01
CA GLU A 40 6.21 -19.47 -11.02
C GLU A 40 4.76 -19.07 -10.71
N TYR A 41 4.58 -18.11 -9.80
CA TYR A 41 3.29 -17.66 -9.28
C TYR A 41 3.19 -16.14 -9.35
N PRO A 42 3.01 -15.54 -10.55
CA PRO A 42 2.94 -14.07 -10.68
C PRO A 42 1.79 -13.44 -9.89
N SER A 43 0.74 -14.22 -9.60
CA SER A 43 -0.38 -13.81 -8.73
C SER A 43 0.05 -13.52 -7.30
N TYR A 44 1.19 -14.04 -6.85
CA TYR A 44 1.79 -13.76 -5.55
C TYR A 44 1.96 -12.26 -5.31
N CYS A 45 2.35 -11.52 -6.36
CA CYS A 45 2.55 -10.08 -6.28
C CYS A 45 1.26 -9.28 -6.14
N PHE A 46 0.07 -9.84 -6.39
CA PHE A 46 -1.16 -9.08 -6.21
C PHE A 46 -1.60 -9.02 -4.75
N ASN A 47 -1.19 -9.96 -3.90
CA ASN A 47 -1.51 -9.91 -2.47
C ASN A 47 -0.70 -8.79 -1.79
N PRO A 48 -1.35 -7.78 -1.19
CA PRO A 48 -0.64 -6.67 -0.53
C PRO A 48 0.31 -7.11 0.58
N SER A 49 0.02 -8.24 1.23
CA SER A 49 0.89 -8.81 2.27
C SER A 49 2.26 -9.21 1.73
N ASN A 50 2.32 -9.54 0.43
CA ASN A 50 3.52 -10.00 -0.26
C ASN A 50 4.31 -8.85 -0.91
N HIS A 51 3.75 -7.64 -0.96
CA HIS A 51 4.46 -6.47 -1.48
C HIS A 51 5.72 -6.15 -0.67
N HIS A 52 5.75 -6.50 0.62
CA HIS A 52 6.87 -6.25 1.54
C HIS A 52 8.00 -7.27 1.42
N PRO A 53 7.75 -8.59 1.54
CA PRO A 53 8.83 -9.57 1.45
C PRO A 53 9.48 -9.63 0.06
N CYS A 54 8.76 -9.32 -1.02
CA CYS A 54 9.26 -9.39 -2.40
C CYS A 54 9.07 -8.07 -3.16
N ALA A 55 9.40 -6.96 -2.50
CA ALA A 55 9.14 -5.61 -3.02
C ALA A 55 9.85 -5.31 -4.34
N GLU A 56 11.10 -5.75 -4.51
CA GLU A 56 11.87 -5.51 -5.71
C GLU A 56 11.41 -6.43 -6.84
N SER A 57 11.31 -7.74 -6.57
CA SER A 57 10.85 -8.74 -7.55
C SER A 57 9.44 -8.49 -8.06
N CYS A 58 8.54 -7.96 -7.22
CA CYS A 58 7.20 -7.57 -7.65
C CYS A 58 7.16 -6.19 -8.33
N GLY A 59 8.24 -5.41 -8.28
CA GLY A 59 8.34 -4.08 -8.89
C GLY A 59 7.81 -2.94 -8.01
N VAL A 60 7.42 -3.22 -6.76
CA VAL A 60 6.93 -2.25 -5.77
C VAL A 60 7.93 -1.12 -5.55
N CYS A 61 9.23 -1.43 -5.54
CA CYS A 61 10.27 -0.43 -5.33
C CYS A 61 10.29 0.66 -6.40
N LYS A 62 9.81 0.36 -7.62
CA LYS A 62 9.75 1.32 -8.73
C LYS A 62 8.55 2.26 -8.65
N ALA A 63 7.54 1.93 -7.85
CA ALA A 63 6.37 2.79 -7.66
C ALA A 63 6.75 4.02 -6.82
N LYS A 64 6.27 5.19 -7.25
CA LYS A 64 6.45 6.46 -6.53
C LYS A 64 5.59 6.52 -5.27
N CYS A 65 4.41 5.93 -5.32
CA CYS A 65 3.38 5.94 -4.31
C CYS A 65 3.07 4.50 -3.87
N LYS A 66 3.64 4.10 -2.73
CA LYS A 66 3.62 2.75 -2.16
C LYS A 66 3.37 2.78 -0.67
N ASP A 67 2.81 1.69 -0.14
CA ASP A 67 2.55 1.52 1.28
C ASP A 67 3.75 0.87 1.99
N TYR A 68 4.09 1.38 3.17
CA TYR A 68 5.23 0.94 3.99
C TYR A 68 4.84 -0.08 5.06
N HIS A 69 3.56 -0.40 5.18
CA HIS A 69 3.06 -1.39 6.11
C HIS A 69 2.22 -2.46 5.40
N SER A 70 2.45 -3.74 5.69
CA SER A 70 1.78 -4.86 5.01
C SER A 70 0.28 -4.92 5.27
N ALA A 71 -0.16 -4.35 6.40
CA ALA A 71 -1.55 -4.34 6.78
C ALA A 71 -2.38 -3.18 6.22
N CYS A 72 -1.82 -2.30 5.38
CA CYS A 72 -2.53 -1.10 4.92
C CYS A 72 -3.91 -1.41 4.33
N MET A 73 -4.05 -2.48 3.55
CA MET A 73 -5.33 -2.86 2.96
C MET A 73 -6.34 -3.46 3.96
N ARG A 74 -5.87 -4.13 5.02
CA ARG A 74 -6.74 -4.73 6.03
C ARG A 74 -7.15 -3.73 7.11
N ASP A 75 -6.19 -2.91 7.53
CA ASP A 75 -6.28 -2.07 8.72
C ASP A 75 -6.45 -0.58 8.34
N ALA A 76 -6.90 -0.28 7.12
CA ALA A 76 -7.06 1.09 6.59
C ALA A 76 -7.88 2.00 7.54
N LYS A 77 -8.92 1.46 8.18
CA LYS A 77 -9.72 2.22 9.17
C LYS A 77 -8.88 2.70 10.35
N ILE A 78 -7.98 1.85 10.84
CA ILE A 78 -7.12 2.16 11.99
C ILE A 78 -5.99 3.07 11.53
N LEU A 79 -5.36 2.74 10.40
CA LEU A 79 -4.15 3.43 9.95
C LEU A 79 -4.46 4.83 9.39
N CYS A 80 -5.53 5.00 8.63
CA CYS A 80 -5.83 6.28 7.98
C CYS A 80 -6.58 7.28 8.88
N PHE A 81 -7.29 6.81 9.92
CA PHE A 81 -8.06 7.70 10.80
C PHE A 81 -7.39 7.98 12.15
N ASP A 82 -6.43 7.15 12.60
CA ASP A 82 -5.71 7.38 13.87
C ASP A 82 -4.41 8.20 13.70
N GLY A 83 -4.25 8.93 12.59
CA GLY A 83 -3.03 9.71 12.32
C GLY A 83 -1.77 8.87 12.02
N ARG A 84 -1.95 7.60 11.63
CA ARG A 84 -0.88 6.69 11.20
C ARG A 84 -0.85 6.50 9.67
N ASP A 85 -1.37 7.49 8.96
CA ASP A 85 -1.57 7.50 7.52
C ASP A 85 -0.25 7.57 6.74
N TYR A 86 0.84 8.01 7.39
CA TYR A 86 2.20 8.02 6.83
C TYR A 86 2.76 6.61 6.55
N HIS A 87 2.28 5.57 7.23
CA HIS A 87 2.65 4.19 6.92
C HIS A 87 1.98 3.65 5.65
N CYS A 88 0.87 4.27 5.25
CA CYS A 88 0.00 3.80 4.19
C CYS A 88 -0.34 4.93 3.20
N PRO A 89 0.65 5.65 2.64
CA PRO A 89 0.37 6.84 1.89
C PRO A 89 -0.45 6.57 0.61
N LYS A 90 -0.36 5.37 0.04
CA LYS A 90 -1.19 4.98 -1.12
C LYS A 90 -2.62 4.68 -0.68
N MET A 91 -2.81 3.78 0.29
CA MET A 91 -4.14 3.40 0.77
C MET A 91 -4.90 4.60 1.38
N CYS A 92 -4.22 5.45 2.13
CA CYS A 92 -4.82 6.63 2.77
C CYS A 92 -4.93 7.85 1.84
N GLY A 93 -4.46 7.76 0.59
CA GLY A 93 -4.58 8.84 -0.39
C GLY A 93 -3.67 10.05 -0.12
N ASN A 94 -2.57 9.87 0.62
CA ASN A 94 -1.56 10.91 0.86
C ASN A 94 -0.62 11.11 -0.34
N CYS A 95 -0.50 10.12 -1.22
CA CYS A 95 0.13 10.29 -2.53
C CYS A 95 -0.88 10.03 -3.65
N ASN A 96 -0.93 10.95 -4.62
CA ASN A 96 -1.92 10.91 -5.71
C ASN A 96 -1.23 10.71 -7.06
N VAL A 97 -0.63 9.53 -7.22
CA VAL A 97 0.01 9.11 -8.46
C VAL A 97 -0.82 8.00 -9.09
N CYS A 98 -1.19 8.16 -10.36
CA CYS A 98 -1.82 7.10 -11.12
C CYS A 98 -0.77 6.17 -11.72
N GLU A 99 -0.46 5.11 -10.99
CA GLU A 99 0.49 4.07 -11.40
C GLU A 99 0.05 2.70 -10.90
N ASP A 100 0.58 1.66 -11.54
CA ASP A 100 0.54 0.31 -10.98
C ASP A 100 1.58 0.21 -9.87
N LEU A 101 1.21 -0.42 -8.76
CA LEU A 101 2.10 -0.65 -7.63
C LEU A 101 3.11 -1.77 -7.94
N VAL A 102 2.70 -2.77 -8.70
CA VAL A 102 3.57 -3.87 -9.13
C VAL A 102 3.95 -3.70 -10.61
N HIS A 103 4.83 -4.55 -11.12
CA HIS A 103 5.20 -4.55 -12.53
C HIS A 103 3.99 -4.51 -13.46
N SER A 104 3.89 -3.48 -14.32
CA SER A 104 2.77 -3.34 -15.26
C SER A 104 2.64 -4.51 -16.23
N SER A 105 3.70 -5.30 -16.47
CA SER A 105 3.61 -6.55 -17.24
C SER A 105 2.74 -7.60 -16.55
N LEU A 106 2.78 -7.68 -15.21
CA LEU A 106 1.88 -8.52 -14.43
C LEU A 106 0.44 -8.01 -14.52
N CYS A 107 0.27 -6.70 -14.34
CA CYS A 107 -1.05 -6.07 -14.43
C CYS A 107 -1.72 -6.27 -15.80
N ARG A 108 -0.99 -6.11 -16.90
CA ARG A 108 -1.54 -6.34 -18.26
C ARG A 108 -2.01 -7.78 -18.45
N LYS A 109 -1.33 -8.76 -17.86
CA LYS A 109 -1.70 -10.18 -17.93
C LYS A 109 -2.92 -10.54 -17.08
N SER A 110 -3.31 -9.69 -16.13
CA SER A 110 -4.43 -9.94 -15.21
C SER A 110 -5.51 -8.86 -15.29
N GLN A 111 -5.58 -8.15 -16.44
CA GLN A 111 -6.51 -7.05 -16.64
C GLN A 111 -7.98 -7.50 -16.66
N ASP A 112 -8.25 -8.72 -17.10
CA ASP A 112 -9.55 -9.37 -17.07
C ASP A 112 -10.12 -9.48 -15.65
N ARG A 113 -9.24 -9.66 -14.66
CA ARG A 113 -9.61 -9.81 -13.24
C ARG A 113 -9.83 -8.47 -12.52
N CYS A 114 -9.58 -7.34 -13.16
CA CYS A 114 -9.78 -6.00 -12.56
C CYS A 114 -11.21 -5.77 -12.05
N LYS A 115 -12.22 -6.46 -12.59
CA LYS A 115 -13.62 -6.30 -12.15
C LYS A 115 -13.93 -7.03 -10.85
N GLU A 116 -13.24 -8.13 -10.58
CA GLU A 116 -13.60 -9.10 -9.55
C GLU A 116 -12.60 -9.11 -8.40
N ASP A 117 -11.32 -8.86 -8.69
CA ASP A 117 -10.26 -8.97 -7.71
C ASP A 117 -9.86 -7.59 -7.14
N PRO A 118 -10.18 -7.29 -5.86
CA PRO A 118 -9.78 -6.04 -5.22
C PRO A 118 -8.27 -5.91 -5.05
N ASN A 119 -7.54 -7.01 -4.90
CA ASN A 119 -6.09 -6.99 -4.80
C ASN A 119 -5.46 -6.57 -6.13
N ILE A 120 -6.01 -7.05 -7.25
CA ILE A 120 -5.59 -6.57 -8.58
C ILE A 120 -5.95 -5.09 -8.75
N ARG A 121 -7.16 -4.65 -8.37
CA ARG A 121 -7.52 -3.22 -8.44
C ARG A 121 -6.57 -2.35 -7.62
N TYR A 122 -6.15 -2.81 -6.46
CA TYR A 122 -5.19 -2.13 -5.61
C TYR A 122 -3.78 -2.07 -6.24
N SER A 123 -3.28 -3.21 -6.72
CA SER A 123 -1.92 -3.34 -7.23
C SER A 123 -1.77 -2.81 -8.66
N CYS A 124 -2.85 -2.74 -9.44
CA CYS A 124 -2.86 -2.43 -10.86
C CYS A 124 -3.79 -1.27 -11.22
N ARG A 125 -3.84 -0.23 -10.37
CA ARG A 125 -4.80 0.88 -10.50
C ARG A 125 -4.80 1.52 -11.88
N LYS A 126 -3.62 1.75 -12.47
CA LYS A 126 -3.49 2.38 -13.80
C LYS A 126 -3.98 1.42 -14.89
N THR A 127 -3.51 0.19 -14.89
CA THR A 127 -3.91 -0.82 -15.88
C THR A 127 -5.41 -1.16 -15.80
N CYS A 128 -5.98 -1.19 -14.59
CA CYS A 128 -7.39 -1.39 -14.34
C CYS A 128 -8.25 -0.14 -14.57
N LYS A 129 -7.64 1.00 -14.97
CA LYS A 129 -8.33 2.29 -15.19
C LYS A 129 -9.14 2.75 -13.97
N ILE A 130 -8.66 2.40 -12.76
CA ILE A 130 -9.22 2.86 -11.48
C ILE A 130 -8.78 4.31 -11.20
N CYS A 131 -7.66 4.71 -11.77
CA CYS A 131 -7.18 6.08 -11.73
C CYS A 131 -6.93 6.65 -13.14
N SER A 132 -6.86 7.98 -13.21
CA SER A 132 -6.29 8.72 -14.33
C SER A 132 -5.19 9.65 -13.85
N ASP A 133 -4.36 10.12 -14.78
CA ASP A 133 -3.35 11.14 -14.51
C ASP A 133 -3.99 12.50 -14.13
N ASP A 134 -5.32 12.63 -14.31
CA ASP A 134 -6.11 13.70 -13.72
C ASP A 134 -6.29 13.46 -12.21
N GLN A 135 -5.57 14.28 -11.44
CA GLN A 135 -5.44 14.19 -9.98
C GLN A 135 -6.75 14.40 -9.20
N LEU A 136 -7.82 14.86 -9.85
CA LEU A 136 -9.10 15.10 -9.19
C LEU A 136 -10.03 13.87 -9.18
N CYS A 137 -9.67 12.79 -9.89
CA CYS A 137 -10.61 11.70 -10.20
C CYS A 137 -10.33 10.34 -9.54
N ASN A 138 -9.53 10.27 -8.47
CA ASN A 138 -9.05 8.97 -7.96
C ASN A 138 -9.52 8.66 -6.53
N ASP A 139 -10.27 7.57 -6.37
CA ASP A 139 -10.46 6.94 -5.05
C ASP A 139 -9.27 6.00 -4.78
N ALA A 140 -8.62 6.18 -3.63
CA ALA A 140 -7.47 5.40 -3.18
C ALA A 140 -7.86 3.99 -2.73
N MET A 141 -9.07 3.83 -2.20
CA MET A 141 -9.50 2.59 -1.56
C MET A 141 -10.04 1.56 -2.59
N PRO A 142 -9.39 0.39 -2.73
CA PRO A 142 -9.78 -0.66 -3.66
C PRO A 142 -10.95 -1.47 -3.08
N ASP A 143 -12.13 -1.25 -3.64
CA ASP A 143 -13.43 -1.63 -3.10
C ASP A 143 -13.69 -3.15 -2.88
N VAL A 144 -14.33 -3.53 -1.76
CA VAL A 144 -15.17 -4.76 -1.61
C VAL A 144 -16.09 -4.74 -0.37
N ALA A 145 -15.71 -4.08 0.73
CA ALA A 145 -16.53 -4.03 1.97
C ALA A 145 -16.72 -2.62 2.56
N TYR A 146 -15.85 -1.69 2.19
CA TYR A 146 -15.81 -0.32 2.69
C TYR A 146 -15.64 0.65 1.52
N SER A 147 -16.57 0.61 0.57
CA SER A 147 -16.47 1.42 -0.64
C SER A 147 -16.58 2.91 -0.33
N CYS A 148 -15.91 3.74 -1.13
CA CYS A 148 -16.09 5.20 -1.06
C CYS A 148 -17.56 5.60 -1.19
N SER A 149 -18.34 4.90 -2.03
CA SER A 149 -19.78 5.10 -2.17
C SER A 149 -20.57 4.77 -0.90
N LEU A 150 -20.13 3.80 -0.08
CA LEU A 150 -20.78 3.51 1.20
C LEU A 150 -20.54 4.64 2.21
N PHE A 151 -19.30 5.11 2.32
CA PHE A 151 -18.95 6.20 3.23
C PHE A 151 -19.62 7.53 2.81
N GLU A 152 -19.71 7.79 1.51
CA GLU A 152 -20.45 8.93 0.97
C GLU A 152 -21.93 8.88 1.36
N ARG A 153 -22.62 7.76 1.14
CA ARG A 153 -24.03 7.59 1.57
C ARG A 153 -24.24 7.76 3.07
N LYS A 154 -23.23 7.46 3.88
CA LYS A 154 -23.25 7.66 5.34
C LYS A 154 -22.87 9.09 5.76
N GLY A 155 -22.63 10.00 4.81
CA GLY A 155 -22.28 11.40 5.07
C GLY A 155 -20.85 11.64 5.51
N TYR A 156 -19.94 10.67 5.36
CA TYR A 156 -18.57 10.79 5.88
C TYR A 156 -17.75 11.87 5.15
N CYS A 157 -18.08 12.19 3.90
CA CYS A 157 -17.41 13.25 3.13
C CYS A 157 -17.60 14.66 3.74
N ILE A 158 -18.66 14.88 4.51
CA ILE A 158 -18.97 16.16 5.18
C ILE A 158 -18.92 16.04 6.72
N HIS A 159 -18.62 14.85 7.25
CA HIS A 159 -18.59 14.63 8.69
C HIS A 159 -17.42 15.38 9.34
N PRO A 160 -17.63 16.11 10.45
CA PRO A 160 -16.58 16.95 11.06
C PRO A 160 -15.28 16.22 11.39
N MET A 161 -15.38 14.97 11.87
CA MET A 161 -14.21 14.16 12.25
C MET A 161 -13.58 13.35 11.10
N TYR A 162 -14.32 13.08 10.02
CA TYR A 162 -13.89 12.10 9.01
C TYR A 162 -13.68 12.71 7.64
N SER A 163 -14.24 13.89 7.38
CA SER A 163 -14.28 14.50 6.05
C SER A 163 -12.90 14.69 5.44
N GLU A 164 -11.91 15.14 6.19
CA GLU A 164 -10.57 15.38 5.65
C GLU A 164 -9.88 14.09 5.19
N THR A 165 -9.87 13.05 6.03
CA THR A 165 -9.35 11.72 5.63
C THR A 165 -10.14 11.15 4.46
N MET A 166 -11.46 11.32 4.45
CA MET A 166 -12.31 10.83 3.37
C MET A 166 -12.10 11.55 2.05
N LYS A 167 -11.87 12.88 2.05
CA LYS A 167 -11.54 13.63 0.84
C LYS A 167 -10.18 13.23 0.25
N LYS A 168 -9.27 12.69 1.06
CA LYS A 168 -8.02 12.08 0.57
C LYS A 168 -8.26 10.70 -0.01
N MET A 169 -8.86 9.80 0.78
CA MET A 169 -9.06 8.40 0.42
C MET A 169 -10.10 8.20 -0.70
N CYS A 170 -11.14 9.02 -0.71
CA CYS A 170 -12.29 8.93 -1.58
C CYS A 170 -12.49 10.22 -2.35
N ARG A 171 -11.40 10.77 -2.88
CA ARG A 171 -11.38 12.08 -3.53
C ARG A 171 -12.42 12.16 -4.63
N LYS A 172 -12.45 11.20 -5.57
CA LYS A 172 -13.43 11.20 -6.67
C LYS A 172 -14.86 11.24 -6.11
N THR A 173 -15.16 10.34 -5.19
CA THR A 173 -16.51 10.20 -4.64
C THR A 173 -16.94 11.45 -3.84
N CYS A 174 -16.07 11.99 -2.99
CA CYS A 174 -16.40 13.16 -2.17
C CYS A 174 -16.43 14.47 -2.98
N TRP A 175 -15.68 14.57 -4.08
CA TRP A 175 -15.71 15.75 -4.97
C TRP A 175 -16.99 15.85 -5.79
N LEU A 176 -17.55 14.73 -6.27
CA LEU A 176 -18.81 14.72 -7.04
C LEU A 176 -20.01 15.31 -6.26
N LYS A 177 -19.95 15.32 -4.92
CA LYS A 177 -20.97 15.91 -4.05
C LYS A 177 -20.84 17.42 -3.83
N LEU A 178 -19.65 18.00 -4.01
CA LEU A 178 -19.44 19.44 -3.81
C LEU A 178 -19.90 20.28 -5.02
N GLN A 179 -20.29 19.62 -6.12
CA GLN A 179 -20.77 20.24 -7.35
C GLN A 179 -22.29 20.13 -7.55
N GLN A 180 -23.01 19.50 -6.61
CA GLN A 180 -24.48 19.35 -6.60
C GLN A 180 -25.08 20.14 -5.45
#